data_AF-A4J291-F1
#
_entry.id   AF-A4J291-F1
#
_cell.length_a   1.000
_cell.length_b   1.000
_cell.length_c   1.000
_cell.angle_alpha   90.00
_cell.angle_beta   90.00
_cell.angle_gamma   90.00
#
_symmetry.space_group_name_H-M   'P 1'
#
loop_
_entity.id
_entity.type
_entity.pdbx_description
1 polymer ?
#
loop_
_entity_poly.entity_id
_entity_poly.type
_entity_poly.pdbx_seq_one_letter_code
_entity_poly.pdbx_strand_id
1 'polypeptide(L)'
;MKEHYQVDPYLLQIRTRVKGFIEGQGKIGLIFEETIFSPTTDGNPSDRGTLVCETLRATYEVLLVEQRPEGIVHWIAGTPKPTIGASVLMTLDRDR
;
A
#
# COMPACT_ATOMS: atom_id res chain seq x y z
N MET A 1 -10.13 0.91 8.62
CA MET A 1 -9.41 1.35 7.42
C MET A 1 -10.46 1.53 6.34
N LYS A 2 -10.36 2.57 5.52
CA LYS A 2 -11.33 2.79 4.43
C LYS A 2 -10.80 2.17 3.13
N GLU A 3 -11.66 1.41 2.45
CA GLU A 3 -11.33 0.64 1.26
C GLU A 3 -12.04 1.25 0.05
N HIS A 4 -11.33 2.07 -0.73
CA HIS A 4 -11.96 2.84 -1.81
C HIS A 4 -12.20 2.02 -3.07
N TYR A 5 -11.46 0.92 -3.27
CA TYR A 5 -11.60 0.05 -4.44
C TYR A 5 -13.00 -0.58 -4.57
N GLN A 6 -13.76 -0.67 -3.48
CA GLN A 6 -15.15 -1.15 -3.48
C GLN A 6 -16.17 -0.06 -3.85
N VAL A 7 -15.79 1.21 -3.72
CA VAL A 7 -16.70 2.37 -3.85
C VAL A 7 -16.50 3.08 -5.18
N ASP A 8 -15.25 3.27 -5.59
CA ASP A 8 -14.91 3.91 -6.87
C ASP A 8 -13.75 3.16 -7.55
N PRO A 9 -14.05 2.27 -8.52
CA PRO A 9 -13.04 1.51 -9.24
C PRO A 9 -12.20 2.37 -10.21
N TYR A 10 -12.52 3.66 -10.38
CA TYR A 10 -11.75 4.60 -11.19
C TYR A 10 -10.80 5.47 -10.36
N LEU A 11 -10.81 5.34 -9.02
CA LEU A 11 -9.90 6.06 -8.16
C LEU A 11 -8.50 5.43 -8.18
N LEU A 12 -7.60 6.01 -8.98
CA LEU A 12 -6.25 5.48 -9.18
C LEU A 12 -5.19 6.08 -8.26
N GLN A 13 -5.52 7.16 -7.54
CA GLN A 13 -4.57 7.85 -6.67
C GLN A 13 -5.27 8.41 -5.44
N ILE A 14 -4.64 8.23 -4.27
CA ILE A 14 -5.06 8.87 -3.03
C ILE A 14 -3.85 9.27 -2.19
N ARG A 15 -4.03 10.31 -1.37
CA ARG A 15 -3.12 10.58 -0.25
C ARG A 15 -3.65 9.91 0.99
N THR A 16 -2.78 9.23 1.73
CA THR A 16 -3.11 8.61 3.01
C THR A 16 -1.91 8.68 3.95
N ARG A 17 -2.07 8.15 5.16
CA ARG A 17 -1.02 8.11 6.19
C ARG A 17 -0.68 6.68 6.56
N VAL A 18 0.60 6.47 6.85
CA VAL A 18 1.11 5.21 7.41
C VAL A 18 0.55 5.05 8.82
N LYS A 19 -0.24 4.01 9.04
CA LYS A 19 -0.79 3.63 10.35
C LYS A 19 0.16 2.71 11.12
N GLY A 20 0.90 1.87 10.40
CA GLY A 20 1.78 0.88 10.99
C GLY A 20 2.66 0.21 9.95
N PHE A 21 3.55 -0.66 10.42
CA PHE A 21 4.37 -1.50 9.56
C PHE A 21 4.61 -2.84 10.23
N ILE A 22 4.88 -3.85 9.42
CA ILE A 22 5.35 -5.17 9.84
C ILE A 22 6.64 -5.49 9.09
N GLU A 23 7.52 -6.24 9.73
CA GLU A 23 8.77 -6.71 9.13
C GLU A 23 8.76 -8.23 9.12
N GLY A 24 9.08 -8.82 7.98
CA GLY A 24 9.06 -10.28 7.81
C GLY A 24 9.85 -10.71 6.59
N GLN A 25 10.69 -11.75 6.73
CA GLN A 25 11.47 -12.33 5.63
C GLN A 25 12.31 -11.31 4.85
N GLY A 26 12.85 -10.29 5.53
CA GLY A 26 13.63 -9.22 4.90
C GLY A 26 12.81 -8.22 4.08
N LYS A 27 11.47 -8.28 4.16
CA LYS A 27 10.55 -7.35 3.51
C LYS A 27 9.86 -6.45 4.53
N ILE A 28 9.38 -5.32 4.03
CA ILE A 28 8.69 -4.31 4.81
C ILE A 28 7.25 -4.24 4.32
N GLY A 29 6.30 -4.49 5.21
CA GLY A 29 4.87 -4.37 4.96
C GLY A 29 4.33 -3.11 5.61
N LEU A 30 3.62 -2.27 4.86
CA LEU A 30 3.01 -1.04 5.36
C LEU A 30 1.49 -1.20 5.53
N ILE A 31 0.94 -0.62 6.59
CA ILE A 31 -0.49 -0.54 6.85
C ILE A 31 -0.87 0.94 6.84
N PHE A 32 -1.95 1.28 6.15
CA PHE A 32 -2.41 2.67 5.98
C PHE A 32 -3.78 2.92 6.62
N GLU A 33 -4.15 4.19 6.75
CA GLU A 33 -5.49 4.58 7.21
C GLU A 33 -6.57 4.25 6.16
N GLU A 34 -6.21 4.40 4.89
CA GLU A 34 -7.06 4.19 3.72
C GLU A 34 -6.24 3.52 2.60
N THR A 35 -6.89 2.75 1.74
CA THR A 35 -6.22 2.17 0.56
C THR A 35 -7.14 2.11 -0.66
N ILE A 36 -6.52 2.22 -1.84
CA ILE A 36 -7.11 1.95 -3.15
C ILE A 36 -6.65 0.59 -3.72
N PHE A 37 -5.72 -0.10 -3.06
CA PHE A 37 -5.22 -1.39 -3.51
C PHE A 37 -6.09 -2.52 -2.97
N SER A 38 -6.56 -3.38 -3.87
CA SER A 38 -7.21 -4.65 -3.58
C SER A 38 -6.18 -5.70 -3.15
N PRO A 39 -6.40 -6.41 -2.04
CA PRO A 39 -5.52 -7.50 -1.62
C PRO A 39 -5.68 -8.74 -2.50
N THR A 40 -4.71 -9.64 -2.41
CA THR A 40 -4.83 -10.99 -2.97
C THR A 40 -6.08 -11.66 -2.39
N THR A 41 -6.93 -12.17 -3.26
CA THR A 41 -8.10 -12.99 -2.90
C THR A 41 -8.01 -14.34 -3.60
N ASP A 42 -8.81 -15.32 -3.19
CA ASP A 42 -8.73 -16.69 -3.73
C ASP A 42 -8.75 -16.72 -5.28
N GLY A 43 -7.57 -16.93 -5.87
CA GLY A 43 -7.36 -17.00 -7.31
C GLY A 43 -7.06 -15.67 -8.03
N ASN A 44 -7.21 -14.51 -7.37
CA ASN A 44 -6.93 -13.20 -7.98
C ASN A 44 -5.64 -12.57 -7.42
N PRO A 45 -4.70 -12.17 -8.29
CA PRO A 45 -3.50 -11.46 -7.85
C PRO A 45 -3.89 -10.12 -7.21
N SER A 46 -3.10 -9.67 -6.23
CA SER A 46 -3.27 -8.35 -5.66
C SER A 46 -2.93 -7.24 -6.64
N ASP A 47 -3.43 -6.06 -6.34
CA ASP A 47 -3.03 -4.84 -7.02
C ASP A 47 -1.54 -4.53 -6.87
N ARG A 48 -1.02 -3.77 -7.84
CA ARG A 48 0.36 -3.28 -7.94
C ARG A 48 0.35 -1.77 -8.11
N GLY A 49 1.48 -1.13 -7.86
CA GLY A 49 1.58 0.31 -7.99
C GLY A 49 2.74 0.89 -7.21
N THR A 50 2.66 2.19 -6.92
CA THR A 50 3.73 2.94 -6.26
C THR A 50 3.24 3.75 -5.07
N LEU A 51 4.16 4.00 -4.16
CA LEU A 51 3.98 4.85 -2.99
C LEU A 51 5.05 5.93 -3.01
N VAL A 52 4.65 7.20 -3.01
CA VAL A 52 5.58 8.33 -2.91
C VAL A 52 5.50 8.92 -1.50
N CYS A 53 6.59 8.83 -0.74
CA CYS A 53 6.70 9.42 0.59
C CYS A 53 7.45 10.74 0.52
N GLU A 54 6.75 11.85 0.72
CA GLU A 54 7.32 13.20 0.57
C GLU A 54 8.40 13.51 1.62
N THR A 55 8.21 13.04 2.85
CA THR A 55 9.14 13.30 3.96
C THR A 55 10.49 12.62 3.76
N LEU A 56 10.50 11.43 3.13
CA LEU A 56 11.72 10.69 2.81
C LEU A 56 12.24 10.96 1.39
N ARG A 57 11.48 11.69 0.57
CA ARG A 57 11.76 11.88 -0.87
C ARG A 57 12.03 10.57 -1.59
N ALA A 58 11.28 9.54 -1.23
CA ALA A 58 11.45 8.18 -1.70
C ALA A 58 10.19 7.68 -2.39
N THR A 59 10.38 6.84 -3.40
CA THR A 59 9.31 6.09 -4.08
C THR A 59 9.51 4.61 -3.84
N TYR A 60 8.43 3.91 -3.53
CA TYR A 60 8.43 2.48 -3.26
C TYR A 60 7.50 1.78 -4.23
N GLU A 61 7.94 0.66 -4.78
CA GLU A 61 7.08 -0.24 -5.54
C GLU A 61 6.28 -1.12 -4.57
N VAL A 62 4.97 -1.26 -4.79
CA VAL A 62 4.11 -2.20 -4.08
C VAL A 62 4.22 -3.57 -4.77
N LEU A 63 4.83 -4.52 -4.06
CA LEU A 63 5.11 -5.86 -4.56
C LEU A 63 3.97 -6.86 -4.31
N LEU A 64 3.18 -6.65 -3.27
CA LEU A 64 2.09 -7.53 -2.90
C LEU A 64 1.17 -6.78 -1.94
N VAL A 65 -0.13 -6.96 -2.11
CA VAL A 65 -1.12 -6.55 -1.13
C VAL A 65 -1.85 -7.77 -0.60
N GLU A 66 -1.94 -7.91 0.71
CA GLU A 66 -2.56 -9.07 1.34
C GLU A 66 -3.42 -8.68 2.54
N GLN A 67 -4.48 -9.43 2.77
CA GLN A 67 -5.30 -9.30 3.96
C GLN A 67 -4.69 -10.14 5.09
N ARG A 68 -4.36 -9.49 6.20
CA ARG A 68 -3.92 -10.14 7.45
C ARG A 68 -4.85 -9.79 8.62
N PRO A 69 -4.73 -10.47 9.79
CA PRO A 69 -5.44 -10.07 11.01
C PRO A 69 -5.19 -8.61 11.43
N GLU A 70 -4.03 -8.06 11.12
CA GLU A 70 -3.65 -6.67 11.43
C GLU A 70 -4.27 -5.64 10.47
N GLY A 71 -4.77 -6.09 9.30
CA GLY A 71 -5.34 -5.25 8.24
C GLY A 71 -4.77 -5.59 6.85
N ILE A 72 -5.00 -4.70 5.88
CA ILE A 72 -4.39 -4.83 4.56
C ILE A 72 -2.92 -4.37 4.62
N VAL A 73 -2.02 -5.29 4.28
CA VAL A 73 -0.58 -5.09 4.29
C VAL A 73 -0.09 -4.87 2.86
N HIS A 74 0.71 -3.82 2.66
CA HIS A 74 1.32 -3.47 1.39
C HIS A 74 2.83 -3.73 1.48
N TRP A 75 3.29 -4.81 0.88
CA TRP A 75 4.72 -5.15 0.84
C TRP A 75 5.43 -4.28 -0.17
N ILE A 76 6.50 -3.62 0.26
CA ILE A 76 7.22 -2.66 -0.56
C ILE A 76 8.64 -3.12 -0.89
N ALA A 77 9.13 -2.71 -2.06
CA ALA A 77 10.54 -2.71 -2.37
C ALA A 77 11.19 -1.40 -1.90
N GLY A 78 12.30 -1.52 -1.16
CA GLY A 78 13.17 -0.38 -0.85
C GLY A 78 13.28 -0.03 0.64
N THR A 79 14.31 0.77 0.92
CA THR A 79 14.64 1.33 2.23
C THR A 79 15.11 2.78 2.06
N PRO A 80 15.03 3.65 3.09
CA PRO A 80 14.43 3.42 4.41
C PRO A 80 12.90 3.33 4.35
N LYS A 81 12.26 2.72 5.36
CA LYS A 81 10.78 2.68 5.42
C LYS A 81 10.17 3.99 5.91
N PRO A 82 8.97 4.36 5.44
CA PRO A 82 8.19 5.44 6.02
C PRO A 82 7.92 5.24 7.53
N THR A 83 7.91 6.35 8.28
CA THR A 83 7.52 6.34 9.70
C THR A 83 5.99 6.34 9.84
N ILE A 84 5.49 5.90 11.00
CA ILE A 84 4.07 6.04 11.34
C ILE A 84 3.68 7.53 11.28
N GLY A 85 2.51 7.82 10.71
CA GLY A 85 2.01 9.18 10.48
C GLY A 85 2.53 9.86 9.21
N ALA A 86 3.52 9.28 8.52
CA ALA A 86 4.04 9.83 7.27
C ALA A 86 2.94 9.87 6.18
N SER A 87 2.87 11.00 5.49
CA SER A 87 1.99 11.17 4.32
C SER A 87 2.59 10.46 3.11
N VAL A 88 1.76 9.68 2.43
CA VAL A 88 2.14 8.92 1.23
C VAL A 88 1.08 9.13 0.15
N LEU A 89 1.54 9.41 -1.07
CA LEU A 89 0.70 9.35 -2.27
C LEU A 89 0.75 7.93 -2.83
N MET A 90 -0.41 7.29 -2.85
CA MET A 90 -0.64 6.00 -3.50
C MET A 90 -0.98 6.21 -4.97
N THR A 91 -0.43 5.37 -5.84
CA THR A 91 -0.83 5.31 -7.26
C THR A 91 -0.96 3.86 -7.67
N LEU A 92 -2.15 3.48 -8.14
CA LEU A 92 -2.47 2.16 -8.66
C LEU A 92 -1.93 2.01 -10.09
N ASP A 93 -1.35 0.86 -10.40
CA ASP A 93 -1.00 0.48 -11.78
C ASP A 93 -2.18 -0.25 -12.41
N ARG A 94 -2.86 0.39 -13.37
CA ARG A 94 -4.13 -0.09 -13.95
C ARG A 94 -3.96 -0.89 -15.25
N ASP A 95 -2.75 -0.92 -15.81
CA ASP A 95 -2.48 -1.52 -17.12
C ASP A 95 -2.15 -3.03 -17.04
N ARG A 96 -2.48 -3.70 -15.93
CA ARG A 96 -2.27 -5.14 -15.73
C ARG A 96 -3.56 -5.92 -15.51
#